data_AF-A0A841LY38-F1
#
_entry.id   AF-A0A841LY38-F1
#
_cell.length_a   1.000
_cell.length_b   1.000
_cell.length_c   1.000
_cell.angle_alpha   90.00
_cell.angle_beta   90.00
_cell.angle_gamma   90.00
#
_symmetry.space_group_name_H-M   'P 1'
#
loop_
_entity.id
_entity.type
_entity.pdbx_description
1 polymer ?
#
loop_
_entity_poly.entity_id
_entity_poly.type
_entity_poly.pdbx_seq_one_letter_code
_entity_poly.pdbx_strand_id
1 'polypeptide(L)'
;MKAKSITIAGKPLSRFYQLPLEKGSRVLRLAVLDPIAIGSHCRFSVGEKPGPLAITSLSFDQGLLTVHVKLEREEARVYLLVAYDKLLVSCSVDTDESYLGRYAYLTLRAMMRNGYCDFQEYYWPACFALGNKRSKYVDVVKKPGGFTITLKKKFSGLLRPGDDLPDVTERTVVPRERLLNRPVTARLAPVNIGYCFANTDLQHFHSNHYPFVIPYVFAATAYLKTVKSFKRFVLNPHDVDGISLSPQQEELNSICFAMKEIAVIRFNANAHLPEKVAETHTLNEANQLALFKLWNKALPLLMQQRFTHYCYTYGLRNVTGKPVMRDMKMVEFAMEVPVLSFVLKDEGDYYELELKLKVKGKLLHLNTDQLSLFLVCDSAKPYLWYLLEAEMDYKLVWFFSKVNFKVQVIKGYYREFFEGFVEGVGRWYEVKRG
;
A
#
# COMPACT_ATOMS: atom_id res chain seq x y z
N MET A 1 -6.26 15.88 -38.94
CA MET A 1 -7.53 16.05 -38.19
C MET A 1 -7.24 16.87 -36.94
N LYS A 2 -7.80 18.08 -36.80
CA LYS A 2 -7.68 18.87 -35.56
C LYS A 2 -8.47 18.17 -34.45
N ALA A 3 -7.81 17.85 -33.34
CA ALA A 3 -8.48 17.30 -32.16
C ALA A 3 -9.60 18.28 -31.74
N LYS A 4 -10.85 17.80 -31.64
CA LYS A 4 -11.96 18.60 -31.10
C LYS A 4 -11.54 19.04 -29.69
N SER A 5 -11.50 20.36 -29.44
CA SER A 5 -11.19 20.87 -28.10
C SER A 5 -12.25 20.35 -27.13
N ILE A 6 -11.81 19.69 -26.07
CA ILE A 6 -12.70 19.22 -25.00
C ILE A 6 -13.34 20.43 -24.35
N THR A 7 -14.66 20.58 -24.53
CA THR A 7 -15.45 21.62 -23.86
C THR A 7 -16.16 21.04 -22.67
N ILE A 8 -15.95 21.61 -21.49
CA ILE A 8 -16.67 21.28 -20.27
C ILE A 8 -17.54 22.49 -19.90
N ALA A 9 -18.84 22.26 -19.72
CA ALA A 9 -19.83 23.32 -19.48
C ALA A 9 -19.80 24.46 -20.53
N GLY A 10 -19.54 24.11 -21.80
CA GLY A 10 -19.46 25.08 -22.90
C GLY A 10 -18.15 25.87 -23.00
N LYS A 11 -17.19 25.67 -22.07
CA LYS A 11 -15.86 26.29 -22.12
C LYS A 11 -14.79 25.25 -22.50
N PRO A 12 -13.86 25.56 -23.43
CA PRO A 12 -12.72 24.68 -23.67
C PRO A 12 -11.85 24.60 -22.40
N LEU A 13 -11.21 23.45 -22.17
CA LEU A 13 -10.30 23.25 -21.03
C LEU A 13 -9.20 24.31 -20.92
N SER A 14 -8.77 24.88 -22.06
CA SER A 14 -7.76 25.94 -22.11
C SER A 14 -8.22 27.26 -21.46
N ARG A 15 -9.53 27.42 -21.20
CA ARG A 15 -10.12 28.59 -20.52
C ARG A 15 -10.41 28.36 -19.04
N PHE A 16 -9.91 27.25 -18.48
CA PHE A 16 -9.98 27.01 -17.04
C PHE A 16 -8.78 27.70 -16.37
N TYR A 17 -9.03 28.34 -15.24
CA TYR A 17 -7.99 28.86 -14.37
C TYR A 17 -7.16 27.69 -13.82
N GLN A 18 -5.84 27.81 -13.79
CA GLN A 18 -4.96 26.72 -13.39
C GLN A 18 -4.34 27.03 -12.02
N LEU A 19 -4.70 26.23 -11.01
CA LEU A 19 -4.07 26.30 -9.70
C LEU A 19 -3.06 25.16 -9.54
N PRO A 20 -1.79 25.45 -9.21
CA PRO A 20 -0.81 24.40 -8.96
C PRO A 20 -1.19 23.62 -7.69
N LEU A 21 -1.04 22.30 -7.75
CA LEU A 21 -1.16 21.42 -6.59
C LEU A 21 0.23 21.21 -5.96
N GLU A 22 0.27 20.80 -4.70
CA GLU A 22 1.52 20.45 -4.03
C GLU A 22 2.23 19.31 -4.78
N LYS A 23 3.53 19.50 -5.07
CA LYS A 23 4.32 18.58 -5.89
C LYS A 23 4.22 17.15 -5.36
N GLY A 24 3.85 16.21 -6.23
CA GLY A 24 3.70 14.79 -5.88
C GLY A 24 2.41 14.46 -5.11
N SER A 25 1.47 15.39 -4.97
CA SER A 25 0.17 15.14 -4.34
C SER A 25 -0.99 15.74 -5.13
N ARG A 26 -2.22 15.61 -4.62
CA ARG A 26 -3.40 16.33 -5.11
C ARG A 26 -3.94 17.32 -4.09
N VAL A 27 -3.05 17.82 -3.23
CA VAL A 27 -3.40 18.76 -2.17
C VAL A 27 -3.27 20.19 -2.68
N LEU A 28 -4.33 20.97 -2.51
CA LEU A 28 -4.30 22.43 -2.64
C LEU A 28 -4.20 23.03 -1.24
N ARG A 29 -3.26 23.95 -1.04
CA ARG A 29 -3.10 24.69 0.23
C ARG A 29 -3.62 26.10 0.12
N LEU A 30 -4.13 26.63 1.23
CA LEU A 30 -4.61 28.00 1.31
C LEU A 30 -3.50 29.02 0.99
N ALA A 31 -2.26 28.71 1.35
CA ALA A 31 -1.07 29.51 1.02
C ALA A 31 -0.81 29.65 -0.49
N VAL A 32 -1.36 28.78 -1.33
CA VAL A 32 -1.32 28.93 -2.80
C VAL A 32 -2.47 29.82 -3.28
N LEU A 33 -3.64 29.71 -2.64
CA LEU A 33 -4.85 30.42 -3.05
C LEU A 33 -4.85 31.91 -2.62
N ASP A 34 -4.41 32.22 -1.40
CA ASP A 34 -4.53 33.57 -0.84
C ASP A 34 -3.60 34.62 -1.49
N PRO A 35 -2.33 34.33 -1.83
CA PRO A 35 -1.49 35.28 -2.56
C PRO A 35 -2.04 35.62 -3.96
N ILE A 36 -2.70 34.66 -4.62
CA ILE A 36 -3.37 34.88 -5.91
C ILE A 36 -4.52 35.88 -5.76
N ALA A 37 -5.23 35.85 -4.63
CA ALA A 37 -6.29 36.78 -4.31
C ALA A 37 -5.80 38.19 -3.93
N ILE A 38 -4.56 38.31 -3.45
CA ILE A 38 -3.94 39.57 -3.01
C ILE A 38 -3.13 40.25 -4.13
N GLY A 39 -2.57 39.47 -5.07
CA GLY A 39 -1.54 39.94 -6.01
C GLY A 39 -2.01 40.74 -7.23
N SER A 40 -3.14 40.38 -7.86
CA SER A 40 -3.70 41.04 -9.07
C SER A 40 -4.77 40.20 -9.78
N HIS A 41 -4.90 38.91 -9.46
CA HIS A 41 -5.75 37.94 -10.17
C HIS A 41 -7.11 37.68 -9.51
N CYS A 42 -7.37 38.30 -8.36
CA CYS A 42 -8.71 38.58 -7.84
C CYS A 42 -8.75 40.04 -7.38
N ARG A 43 -9.82 40.79 -7.70
CA ARG A 43 -10.05 42.14 -7.15
C ARG A 43 -11.21 42.09 -6.17
N PHE A 44 -11.01 41.47 -5.01
CA PHE A 44 -11.96 41.59 -3.90
C PHE A 44 -11.26 42.35 -2.78
N SER A 45 -11.78 43.55 -2.46
CA SER A 45 -11.32 44.32 -1.32
C SER A 45 -11.51 43.48 -0.06
N VAL A 46 -10.41 43.14 0.60
CA VAL A 46 -10.34 42.37 1.87
C VAL A 46 -11.09 43.08 3.04
N GLY A 47 -11.67 44.26 2.81
CA GLY A 47 -12.35 45.10 3.81
C GLY A 47 -13.83 44.78 4.06
N GLU A 48 -14.57 44.20 3.10
CA GLU A 48 -15.95 43.75 3.34
C GLU A 48 -15.95 42.23 3.49
N LYS A 49 -16.37 41.72 4.67
CA LYS A 49 -16.58 40.29 4.85
C LYS A 49 -17.57 39.83 3.78
N PRO A 50 -17.15 39.01 2.80
CA PRO A 50 -18.09 38.49 1.81
C PRO A 50 -19.20 37.75 2.58
N GLY A 51 -20.46 37.93 2.16
CA GLY A 51 -21.57 37.15 2.72
C GLY A 51 -21.23 35.65 2.74
N PRO A 52 -21.80 34.87 3.68
CA PRO A 52 -21.46 33.45 3.80
C PRO A 52 -21.83 32.72 2.51
N LEU A 53 -20.83 32.19 1.80
CA LEU A 53 -21.05 31.30 0.68
C LEU A 53 -21.55 29.96 1.22
N ALA A 54 -22.74 29.55 0.77
CA ALA A 54 -23.32 28.25 1.11
C ALA A 54 -23.09 27.27 -0.05
N ILE A 55 -22.42 26.16 0.21
CA ILE A 55 -22.38 25.02 -0.72
C ILE A 55 -23.73 24.31 -0.61
N THR A 56 -24.55 24.38 -1.64
CA THR A 56 -25.92 23.84 -1.64
C THR A 56 -25.94 22.38 -2.07
N SER A 57 -25.08 21.98 -3.01
CA SER A 57 -24.91 20.58 -3.41
C SER A 57 -23.59 20.34 -4.13
N LEU A 58 -23.21 19.07 -4.18
CA LEU A 58 -22.09 18.58 -4.97
C LEU A 58 -22.63 17.60 -6.00
N SER A 59 -22.05 17.60 -7.20
CA SER A 59 -22.23 16.57 -8.23
C SER A 59 -20.89 16.19 -8.84
N PHE A 60 -20.73 14.91 -9.20
CA PHE A 60 -19.55 14.42 -9.89
C PHE A 60 -20.00 13.65 -11.13
N ASP A 61 -19.72 14.21 -12.30
CA ASP A 61 -20.08 13.61 -13.59
C ASP A 61 -18.91 13.78 -14.57
N GLN A 62 -18.63 12.75 -15.35
CA GLN A 62 -17.57 12.76 -16.38
C GLN A 62 -16.17 13.21 -15.87
N GLY A 63 -15.82 12.91 -14.63
CA GLY A 63 -14.54 13.33 -14.04
C GLY A 63 -14.51 14.79 -13.58
N LEU A 64 -15.64 15.49 -13.63
CA LEU A 64 -15.80 16.87 -13.21
C LEU A 64 -16.58 16.95 -11.90
N LEU A 65 -15.95 17.52 -10.88
CA LEU A 65 -16.63 17.91 -9.65
C LEU A 65 -17.31 19.26 -9.88
N THR A 66 -18.63 19.29 -9.80
CA THR A 66 -19.43 20.51 -9.86
C THR A 66 -19.97 20.84 -8.48
N VAL A 67 -19.58 22.00 -7.98
CA VAL A 67 -20.03 22.55 -6.71
C VAL A 67 -21.08 23.61 -6.98
N HIS A 68 -22.30 23.36 -6.49
CA HIS A 68 -23.37 24.34 -6.53
C HIS A 68 -23.26 25.22 -5.30
N VAL A 69 -23.19 26.52 -5.52
CA VAL A 69 -22.99 27.50 -4.45
C VAL A 69 -24.01 28.61 -4.55
N LYS A 70 -24.40 29.10 -3.38
CA LYS A 70 -25.28 30.25 -3.23
C LYS A 70 -24.55 31.32 -2.43
N LEU A 71 -24.48 32.52 -3.00
CA LEU A 71 -23.96 33.71 -2.33
C LEU A 71 -25.10 34.73 -2.31
N GLU A 72 -25.59 35.06 -1.12
CA GLU A 72 -26.74 35.95 -0.94
C GLU A 72 -27.98 35.43 -1.69
N ARG A 73 -28.34 36.03 -2.83
CA ARG A 73 -29.48 35.64 -3.68
C ARG A 73 -29.06 35.01 -5.01
N GLU A 74 -27.77 34.96 -5.31
CA GLU A 74 -27.25 34.47 -6.58
C GLU A 74 -26.74 33.03 -6.45
N GLU A 75 -27.01 32.23 -7.47
CA GLU A 75 -26.53 30.86 -7.58
C GLU A 75 -25.46 30.77 -8.67
N ALA A 76 -24.39 30.06 -8.37
CA ALA A 76 -23.31 29.78 -9.31
C ALA A 76 -22.92 28.31 -9.27
N ARG A 77 -22.28 27.87 -10.36
CA ARG A 77 -21.68 26.54 -10.46
C ARG A 77 -20.18 26.72 -10.61
N VAL A 78 -19.43 26.08 -9.72
CA VAL A 78 -17.97 26.01 -9.78
C VAL A 78 -17.59 24.61 -10.26
N TYR A 79 -16.78 24.57 -11.31
CA TYR A 79 -16.35 23.35 -11.99
C TYR A 79 -14.89 23.09 -11.66
N LEU A 80 -14.62 21.91 -11.10
CA LEU A 80 -13.30 21.50 -10.65
C LEU A 80 -12.90 20.21 -11.37
N LEU A 81 -11.81 20.27 -12.14
CA LEU A 81 -11.19 19.12 -12.79
C LEU A 81 -9.78 18.94 -12.25
N VAL A 82 -9.52 17.78 -11.66
CA VAL A 82 -8.22 17.45 -11.07
C VAL A 82 -7.32 16.87 -12.16
N ALA A 83 -6.24 17.57 -12.49
CA ALA A 83 -5.19 17.09 -13.38
C ALA A 83 -3.99 16.56 -12.56
N TYR A 84 -2.93 16.14 -13.25
CA TYR A 84 -1.75 15.54 -12.63
C TYR A 84 -1.04 16.46 -11.64
N ASP A 85 -0.83 17.72 -11.98
CA ASP A 85 -0.04 18.69 -11.20
C ASP A 85 -0.82 19.96 -10.84
N LYS A 86 -2.08 20.04 -11.28
CA LYS A 86 -2.90 21.24 -11.18
C LYS A 86 -4.38 20.93 -11.01
N LEU A 87 -5.08 21.86 -10.38
CA LEU A 87 -6.53 21.93 -10.34
C LEU A 87 -7.00 22.93 -11.41
N LEU A 88 -7.79 22.44 -12.36
CA LEU A 88 -8.44 23.27 -13.36
C LEU A 88 -9.78 23.75 -12.80
N VAL A 89 -9.94 25.06 -12.72
CA VAL A 89 -11.10 25.70 -12.09
C VAL A 89 -11.84 26.56 -13.11
N SER A 90 -13.16 26.45 -13.14
CA SER A 90 -14.01 27.33 -13.91
C SER A 90 -15.27 27.65 -13.12
N CYS A 91 -15.96 28.71 -13.51
CA CYS A 91 -17.22 29.13 -12.93
C CYS A 91 -18.20 29.51 -14.03
N SER A 92 -19.49 29.32 -13.77
CA SER A 92 -20.58 29.76 -14.64
C SER A 92 -20.69 31.29 -14.75
N VAL A 93 -20.03 32.05 -13.88
CA VAL A 93 -20.12 33.52 -13.81
C VAL A 93 -18.85 34.18 -14.35
N ASP A 94 -17.79 34.26 -13.54
CA ASP A 94 -16.68 35.21 -13.72
C ASP A 94 -15.30 34.57 -13.59
N THR A 95 -15.10 33.33 -14.06
CA THR A 95 -13.77 32.67 -14.07
C THR A 95 -13.34 32.31 -15.48
N ASP A 96 -12.09 32.63 -15.80
CA ASP A 96 -11.40 32.35 -17.06
C ASP A 96 -9.93 31.92 -16.80
N GLU A 97 -9.15 31.73 -17.85
CA GLU A 97 -7.75 31.31 -17.78
C GLU A 97 -6.81 32.26 -17.00
N SER A 98 -7.18 33.54 -16.87
CA SER A 98 -6.35 34.62 -16.31
C SER A 98 -6.86 35.17 -14.98
N TYR A 99 -8.13 34.90 -14.66
CA TYR A 99 -8.84 35.47 -13.54
C TYR A 99 -9.66 34.43 -12.77
N LEU A 100 -9.45 34.37 -11.45
CA LEU A 100 -10.21 33.50 -10.55
C LEU A 100 -11.38 34.29 -9.94
N GLY A 101 -12.59 33.96 -10.36
CA GLY A 101 -13.81 34.66 -9.97
C GLY A 101 -14.19 34.52 -8.50
N ARG A 102 -15.09 35.40 -8.03
CA ARG A 102 -15.50 35.47 -6.61
C ARG A 102 -16.00 34.13 -6.09
N TYR A 103 -16.87 33.52 -6.87
CA TYR A 103 -17.53 32.26 -6.55
C TYR A 103 -16.54 31.12 -6.46
N ALA A 104 -15.60 31.03 -7.41
CA ALA A 104 -14.57 30.00 -7.43
C ALA A 104 -13.63 30.12 -6.22
N TYR A 105 -13.11 31.33 -5.94
CA TYR A 105 -12.25 31.59 -4.79
C TYR A 105 -12.92 31.24 -3.46
N LEU A 106 -14.13 31.77 -3.22
CA LEU A 106 -14.86 31.53 -1.96
C LEU A 106 -15.23 30.05 -1.79
N THR A 107 -15.52 29.34 -2.89
CA THR A 107 -15.80 27.91 -2.86
C THR A 107 -14.57 27.13 -2.42
N LEU A 108 -13.41 27.37 -3.04
CA LEU A 108 -12.17 26.69 -2.68
C LEU A 108 -11.75 27.00 -1.24
N ARG A 109 -11.88 28.27 -0.81
CA ARG A 109 -11.64 28.67 0.58
C ARG A 109 -12.58 27.96 1.56
N ALA A 110 -13.85 27.81 1.21
CA ALA A 110 -14.84 27.09 2.03
C ALA A 110 -14.55 25.58 2.11
N MET A 111 -13.97 24.99 1.07
CA MET A 111 -13.50 23.59 1.08
C MET A 111 -12.23 23.40 1.92
N MET A 112 -11.39 24.43 2.03
CA MET A 112 -10.11 24.43 2.76
C MET A 112 -10.21 24.98 4.19
N ARG A 113 -11.25 24.62 4.97
CA ARG A 113 -11.42 25.12 6.36
C ARG A 113 -10.22 24.84 7.26
N ASN A 114 -9.51 23.75 7.00
CA ASN A 114 -8.31 23.34 7.75
C ASN A 114 -7.00 23.83 7.10
N GLY A 115 -7.07 24.81 6.18
CA GLY A 115 -5.90 25.35 5.47
C GLY A 115 -5.45 24.56 4.24
N TYR A 116 -6.08 23.41 3.94
CA TYR A 116 -5.83 22.62 2.74
C TYR A 116 -7.07 21.79 2.35
N CYS A 117 -7.09 21.29 1.11
CA CYS A 117 -8.06 20.31 0.62
C CYS A 117 -7.34 19.28 -0.25
N ASP A 118 -7.58 18.00 0.01
CA ASP A 118 -7.05 16.88 -0.77
C ASP A 118 -8.07 16.48 -1.85
N PHE A 119 -7.67 16.60 -3.11
CA PHE A 119 -8.49 16.26 -4.27
C PHE A 119 -8.22 14.85 -4.82
N GLN A 120 -7.43 14.02 -4.13
CA GLN A 120 -7.03 12.69 -4.60
C GLN A 120 -8.21 11.77 -4.91
N GLU A 121 -9.32 11.86 -4.16
CA GLU A 121 -10.52 11.05 -4.40
C GLU A 121 -11.18 11.36 -5.76
N TYR A 122 -11.01 12.59 -6.27
CA TYR A 122 -11.59 13.05 -7.54
C TYR A 122 -10.63 12.89 -8.73
N TYR A 123 -9.39 12.43 -8.49
CA TYR A 123 -8.37 12.26 -9.53
C TYR A 123 -8.53 10.92 -10.26
N TRP A 124 -9.21 10.96 -11.41
CA TRP A 124 -9.47 9.79 -12.27
C TRP A 124 -9.27 10.12 -13.75
N PRO A 125 -8.02 10.41 -14.15
CA PRO A 125 -7.73 10.90 -15.49
C PRO A 125 -7.98 9.81 -16.53
N ALA A 126 -8.52 10.18 -17.70
CA ALA A 126 -8.98 9.29 -18.78
C ALA A 126 -9.97 8.16 -18.41
N CYS A 127 -10.49 8.13 -17.18
CA CYS A 127 -11.54 7.17 -16.81
C CYS A 127 -12.91 7.51 -17.42
N PHE A 128 -13.10 8.76 -17.85
CA PHE A 128 -14.35 9.27 -18.39
C PHE A 128 -14.16 9.66 -19.86
N ALA A 129 -14.92 9.03 -20.76
CA ALA A 129 -14.92 9.37 -22.17
C ALA A 129 -15.87 10.56 -22.42
N LEU A 130 -15.49 11.44 -23.35
CA LEU A 130 -16.33 12.54 -23.83
C LEU A 130 -17.71 12.02 -24.26
N GLY A 131 -18.76 12.52 -23.60
CA GLY A 131 -20.15 12.20 -23.94
C GLY A 131 -20.75 10.99 -23.23
N ASN A 132 -19.94 10.15 -22.57
CA ASN A 132 -20.44 9.03 -21.77
C ASN A 132 -20.53 9.44 -20.29
N LYS A 133 -21.75 9.45 -19.74
CA LYS A 133 -21.98 9.72 -18.31
C LYS A 133 -21.42 8.64 -17.37
N ARG A 134 -21.17 7.42 -17.87
CA ARG A 134 -20.67 6.30 -17.05
C ARG A 134 -19.25 5.93 -17.45
N SER A 135 -18.35 5.87 -16.46
CA SER A 135 -17.01 5.33 -16.65
C SER A 135 -17.07 3.84 -16.93
N LYS A 136 -16.13 3.32 -17.74
CA LYS A 136 -15.89 1.89 -17.88
C LYS A 136 -15.12 1.30 -16.70
N TYR A 137 -14.38 2.13 -15.97
CA TYR A 137 -13.35 1.70 -15.01
C TYR A 137 -13.77 1.87 -13.55
N VAL A 138 -14.53 2.93 -13.26
CA VAL A 138 -14.94 3.28 -11.89
C VAL A 138 -16.45 3.36 -11.73
N ASP A 139 -16.92 3.10 -10.51
CA ASP A 139 -18.26 3.36 -10.03
C ASP A 139 -18.24 4.62 -9.14
N VAL A 140 -19.25 5.48 -9.30
CA VAL A 140 -19.41 6.70 -8.52
C VAL A 140 -20.68 6.54 -7.67
N VAL A 141 -20.51 6.52 -6.36
CA VAL A 141 -21.61 6.37 -5.39
C VAL A 141 -21.72 7.64 -4.56
N LYS A 142 -22.89 8.28 -4.58
CA LYS A 142 -23.18 9.42 -3.70
C LYS A 142 -23.41 8.92 -2.27
N LYS A 143 -22.67 9.46 -1.30
CA LYS A 143 -22.83 9.20 0.14
C LYS A 143 -23.21 10.48 0.89
N PRO A 144 -23.75 10.39 2.12
CA PRO A 144 -23.86 11.56 2.99
C PRO A 144 -22.47 12.20 3.16
N GLY A 145 -22.34 13.47 2.78
CA GLY A 145 -21.07 14.21 2.88
C GLY A 145 -20.14 14.17 1.65
N GLY A 146 -20.48 13.44 0.57
CA GLY A 146 -19.64 13.46 -0.64
C GLY A 146 -19.93 12.36 -1.66
N PHE A 147 -18.92 12.05 -2.47
CA PHE A 147 -18.92 10.94 -3.43
C PHE A 147 -17.84 9.96 -3.02
N THR A 148 -18.11 8.67 -3.11
CA THR A 148 -17.07 7.65 -3.09
C THR A 148 -16.90 7.13 -4.51
N ILE A 149 -15.67 7.17 -5.01
CA ILE A 149 -15.32 6.63 -6.32
C ILE A 149 -14.50 5.36 -6.10
N THR A 150 -15.00 4.23 -6.62
CA THR A 150 -14.37 2.91 -6.45
C THR A 150 -14.10 2.27 -7.80
N LEU A 151 -13.04 1.47 -7.91
CA LEU A 151 -12.82 0.65 -9.10
C LEU A 151 -13.95 -0.37 -9.28
N LYS A 152 -14.36 -0.61 -10.52
CA LYS A 152 -15.29 -1.71 -10.84
C LYS A 152 -14.61 -3.06 -10.63
N LYS A 153 -15.38 -4.11 -10.37
CA LYS A 153 -14.89 -5.47 -10.04
C LYS A 153 -13.79 -6.05 -10.98
N LYS A 154 -13.79 -5.72 -12.28
CA LYS A 154 -12.73 -6.18 -13.22
C LYS A 154 -11.37 -5.51 -12.94
N PHE A 155 -11.38 -4.33 -12.34
CA PHE A 155 -10.20 -3.53 -12.06
C PHE A 155 -9.84 -3.62 -10.58
N SER A 156 -8.65 -4.14 -10.29
CA SER A 156 -8.13 -4.27 -8.94
C SER A 156 -6.95 -3.33 -8.67
N GLY A 157 -6.39 -2.73 -9.72
CA GLY A 157 -5.14 -1.97 -9.64
C GLY A 157 -4.97 -0.96 -10.76
N LEU A 158 -5.99 -0.16 -11.05
CA LEU A 158 -5.88 0.87 -12.08
C LEU A 158 -4.95 1.99 -11.60
N LEU A 159 -3.74 2.01 -12.16
CA LEU A 159 -2.72 2.99 -11.86
C LEU A 159 -3.03 4.32 -12.55
N ARG A 160 -2.91 5.40 -11.79
CA ARG A 160 -3.06 6.77 -12.26
C ARG A 160 -1.69 7.42 -12.34
N PRO A 161 -1.50 8.39 -13.25
CA PRO A 161 -0.27 9.16 -13.29
C PRO A 161 0.07 9.75 -11.91
N GLY A 162 1.26 9.43 -11.40
CA GLY A 162 1.75 9.90 -10.10
C GLY A 162 1.36 9.03 -8.91
N ASP A 163 0.69 7.90 -9.11
CA ASP A 163 0.68 6.85 -8.10
C ASP A 163 2.12 6.30 -7.95
N ASP A 164 2.53 6.02 -6.71
CA ASP A 164 3.89 5.55 -6.41
C ASP A 164 4.12 4.13 -6.94
N LEU A 165 5.26 3.94 -7.60
CA LEU A 165 5.75 2.65 -8.08
C LEU A 165 6.96 2.21 -7.25
N PRO A 166 7.13 0.89 -7.00
CA PRO A 166 8.34 0.39 -6.38
C PRO A 166 9.59 0.75 -7.19
N ASP A 167 10.67 1.07 -6.49
CA ASP A 167 11.97 1.24 -7.12
C ASP A 167 12.49 -0.12 -7.64
N VAL A 168 12.87 -0.14 -8.92
CA VAL A 168 13.36 -1.32 -9.66
C VAL A 168 14.75 -1.10 -10.24
N THR A 169 15.55 -0.24 -9.60
CA THR A 169 16.92 0.08 -10.02
C THR A 169 17.91 -1.05 -9.80
N GLU A 170 17.99 -1.62 -8.60
CA GLU A 170 19.00 -2.62 -8.22
C GLU A 170 18.42 -3.82 -7.47
N ARG A 171 18.72 -5.04 -7.96
CA ARG A 171 18.33 -6.28 -7.28
C ARG A 171 19.49 -6.87 -6.47
N THR A 172 19.52 -6.56 -5.19
CA THR A 172 20.52 -7.10 -4.25
C THR A 172 19.98 -8.35 -3.54
N VAL A 173 20.57 -9.50 -3.87
CA VAL A 173 20.28 -10.78 -3.21
C VAL A 173 20.83 -10.78 -1.79
N VAL A 174 20.02 -11.21 -0.84
CA VAL A 174 20.49 -11.43 0.53
C VAL A 174 21.05 -12.86 0.65
N PRO A 175 22.33 -13.03 1.05
CA PRO A 175 22.91 -14.35 1.21
C PRO A 175 22.11 -15.20 2.21
N ARG A 176 21.81 -16.43 1.81
CA ARG A 176 21.15 -17.44 2.65
C ARG A 176 22.11 -18.57 2.91
N GLU A 177 22.29 -18.91 4.18
CA GLU A 177 23.12 -20.05 4.56
C GLU A 177 22.51 -21.36 4.05
N ARG A 178 23.37 -22.28 3.60
CA ARG A 178 22.92 -23.61 3.19
C ARG A 178 22.51 -24.39 4.41
N LEU A 179 21.51 -25.26 4.25
CA LEU A 179 21.17 -26.26 5.28
C LEU A 179 22.44 -27.04 5.66
N LEU A 180 22.78 -27.02 6.94
CA LEU A 180 23.83 -27.88 7.47
C LEU A 180 23.37 -29.33 7.33
N ASN A 181 24.16 -30.17 6.65
CA ASN A 181 23.89 -31.61 6.46
C ASN A 181 23.91 -32.43 7.76
N ARG A 182 23.95 -31.78 8.94
CA ARG A 182 23.97 -32.47 10.23
C ARG A 182 22.54 -32.54 10.76
N PRO A 183 21.90 -33.72 10.82
CA PRO A 183 20.67 -33.88 11.58
C PRO A 183 21.03 -33.78 13.06
N VAL A 184 21.07 -32.57 13.61
CA VAL A 184 21.09 -32.39 15.06
C VAL A 184 19.67 -32.71 15.50
N THR A 185 19.43 -33.97 15.85
CA THR A 185 18.14 -34.39 16.39
C THR A 185 17.93 -33.62 17.69
N ALA A 186 17.03 -32.64 17.68
CA ALA A 186 16.68 -31.91 18.89
C ALA A 186 16.29 -32.92 19.97
N ARG A 187 16.90 -32.81 21.16
CA ARG A 187 16.57 -33.69 22.29
C ARG A 187 15.09 -33.45 22.63
N LEU A 188 14.25 -34.42 22.30
CA LEU A 188 12.82 -34.34 22.60
C LEU A 188 12.64 -34.56 24.10
N ALA A 189 11.87 -33.67 24.73
CA ALA A 189 11.58 -33.68 26.15
C ALA A 189 10.08 -33.40 26.34
N PRO A 190 9.47 -33.85 27.46
CA PRO A 190 8.07 -33.61 27.74
C PRO A 190 7.69 -32.12 27.73
N VAL A 191 8.62 -31.24 28.09
CA VAL A 191 8.53 -29.79 27.92
C VAL A 191 9.66 -29.36 27.01
N ASN A 192 9.36 -28.61 25.96
CA ASN A 192 10.33 -28.17 24.97
C ASN A 192 9.94 -26.80 24.38
N ILE A 193 10.79 -26.27 23.51
CA ILE A 193 10.59 -25.03 22.79
C ILE A 193 10.17 -25.31 21.34
N GLY A 194 9.24 -24.51 20.83
CA GLY A 194 8.91 -24.45 19.41
C GLY A 194 8.91 -23.00 18.93
N TYR A 195 8.68 -22.81 17.64
CA TYR A 195 8.83 -21.52 16.98
C TYR A 195 7.57 -21.12 16.24
N CYS A 196 7.12 -19.90 16.47
CA CYS A 196 5.90 -19.38 15.87
C CYS A 196 6.24 -18.30 14.85
N PHE A 197 5.85 -18.50 13.60
CA PHE A 197 5.76 -17.45 12.61
C PHE A 197 4.60 -16.51 12.97
N ALA A 198 4.94 -15.34 13.49
CA ALA A 198 4.03 -14.28 13.87
C ALA A 198 3.79 -13.35 12.68
N ASN A 199 2.57 -13.37 12.14
CA ASN A 199 2.18 -12.54 11.00
C ASN A 199 0.93 -11.71 11.36
N THR A 200 0.76 -10.59 10.66
CA THR A 200 -0.41 -9.72 10.72
C THR A 200 -0.65 -9.12 9.33
N ASP A 201 -1.88 -8.71 9.04
CA ASP A 201 -2.15 -8.03 7.77
C ASP A 201 -1.68 -6.57 7.83
N LEU A 202 -0.56 -6.28 7.17
CA LEU A 202 0.03 -4.93 7.14
C LEU A 202 -0.87 -3.87 6.47
N GLN A 203 -1.97 -4.25 5.81
CA GLN A 203 -2.99 -3.32 5.31
C GLN A 203 -3.97 -2.86 6.41
N HIS A 204 -4.11 -3.63 7.49
CA HIS A 204 -4.96 -3.25 8.61
C HIS A 204 -4.29 -2.18 9.48
N PHE A 205 -5.05 -1.14 9.84
CA PHE A 205 -4.57 -0.02 10.67
C PHE A 205 -4.09 -0.40 12.08
N HIS A 206 -4.42 -1.61 12.55
CA HIS A 206 -3.96 -2.15 13.83
C HIS A 206 -2.64 -2.94 13.75
N SER A 207 -2.08 -3.11 12.56
CA SER A 207 -0.84 -3.87 12.37
C SER A 207 0.37 -3.07 12.79
N ASN A 208 0.89 -3.37 13.97
CA ASN A 208 1.99 -2.66 14.63
C ASN A 208 3.34 -3.37 14.52
N HIS A 209 3.45 -4.46 13.75
CA HIS A 209 4.72 -5.15 13.56
C HIS A 209 4.83 -5.80 12.17
N TYR A 210 6.06 -5.89 11.67
CA TYR A 210 6.43 -6.71 10.54
C TYR A 210 6.48 -8.20 10.90
N PRO A 211 6.37 -9.11 9.92
CA PRO A 211 6.38 -10.55 10.19
C PRO A 211 7.71 -11.03 10.76
N PHE A 212 7.66 -11.81 11.83
CA PHE A 212 8.85 -12.31 12.53
C PHE A 212 8.58 -13.65 13.23
N VAL A 213 9.57 -14.16 13.96
CA VAL A 213 9.46 -15.43 14.69
C VAL A 213 9.43 -15.19 16.20
N ILE A 214 8.51 -15.83 16.89
CA ILE A 214 8.36 -15.81 18.35
C ILE A 214 8.52 -17.25 18.87
N PRO A 215 9.52 -17.55 19.71
CA PRO A 215 9.62 -18.85 20.34
C PRO A 215 8.50 -19.04 21.37
N TYR A 216 8.14 -20.28 21.66
CA TYR A 216 7.15 -20.61 22.69
C TYR A 216 7.52 -21.90 23.41
N VAL A 217 7.08 -22.00 24.67
CA VAL A 217 7.21 -23.22 25.46
C VAL A 217 5.94 -24.06 25.31
N PHE A 218 6.12 -25.37 25.13
CA PHE A 218 5.00 -26.30 25.05
C PHE A 218 5.28 -27.58 25.85
N ALA A 219 4.21 -28.26 26.22
CA ALA A 219 4.25 -29.65 26.69
C ALA A 219 3.87 -30.57 25.53
N ALA A 220 4.70 -31.57 25.25
CA ALA A 220 4.48 -32.57 24.21
C ALA A 220 3.48 -33.64 24.68
N THR A 221 2.95 -34.42 23.74
CA THR A 221 2.24 -35.67 24.05
C THR A 221 3.20 -36.74 24.58
N ALA A 222 2.66 -37.81 25.18
CA ALA A 222 3.48 -38.91 25.72
C ALA A 222 4.43 -39.52 24.67
N TYR A 223 4.00 -39.53 23.40
CA TYR A 223 4.79 -40.02 22.27
C TYR A 223 5.77 -38.99 21.69
N LEU A 224 5.83 -37.78 22.25
CA LEU A 224 6.69 -36.67 21.82
C LEU A 224 6.53 -36.28 20.33
N LYS A 225 5.36 -36.57 19.74
CA LYS A 225 5.09 -36.32 18.32
C LYS A 225 4.37 -35.01 18.04
N THR A 226 3.59 -34.54 19.00
CA THR A 226 2.66 -33.41 18.84
C THR A 226 2.64 -32.55 20.10
N VAL A 227 2.17 -31.31 19.96
CA VAL A 227 1.96 -30.41 21.09
C VAL A 227 0.69 -30.81 21.83
N LYS A 228 0.81 -31.19 23.11
CA LYS A 228 -0.35 -31.42 24.00
C LYS A 228 -0.93 -30.11 24.50
N SER A 229 -0.07 -29.16 24.88
CA SER A 229 -0.52 -27.84 25.33
C SER A 229 0.59 -26.81 25.22
N PHE A 230 0.26 -25.61 24.74
CA PHE A 230 1.14 -24.46 24.85
C PHE A 230 1.21 -23.98 26.30
N LYS A 231 2.33 -23.38 26.70
CA LYS A 231 2.55 -22.86 28.07
C LYS A 231 2.66 -21.35 28.08
N ARG A 232 3.56 -20.78 27.27
CA ARG A 232 3.81 -19.34 27.16
C ARG A 232 4.57 -19.02 25.88
N PHE A 233 4.46 -17.79 25.40
CA PHE A 233 5.45 -17.23 24.48
C PHE A 233 6.76 -16.95 25.22
N VAL A 234 7.88 -17.02 24.51
CA VAL A 234 9.22 -16.67 24.98
C VAL A 234 9.54 -15.30 24.40
N LEU A 235 9.44 -14.27 25.22
CA LEU A 235 9.65 -12.89 24.82
C LEU A 235 10.99 -12.35 25.31
N ASN A 236 11.59 -12.99 26.32
CA ASN A 236 12.87 -12.63 26.92
C ASN A 236 13.70 -13.89 27.21
N PRO A 237 15.03 -13.76 27.39
CA PRO A 237 15.92 -14.90 27.68
C PRO A 237 15.52 -15.72 28.91
N HIS A 238 15.02 -15.09 29.97
CA HIS A 238 14.61 -15.78 31.19
C HIS A 238 13.34 -16.64 31.03
N ASP A 239 12.57 -16.45 29.96
CA ASP A 239 11.33 -17.21 29.74
C ASP A 239 11.60 -18.69 29.42
N VAL A 240 12.85 -19.06 29.11
CA VAL A 240 13.30 -20.43 28.87
C VAL A 240 14.09 -21.03 30.03
N ASP A 241 14.15 -20.34 31.18
CA ASP A 241 14.84 -20.86 32.36
C ASP A 241 14.30 -22.25 32.75
N GLY A 242 15.21 -23.20 32.96
CA GLY A 242 14.89 -24.61 33.24
C GLY A 242 14.59 -25.47 32.02
N ILE A 243 14.71 -24.96 30.79
CA ILE A 243 14.60 -25.73 29.55
C ILE A 243 16.00 -25.94 28.96
N SER A 244 16.39 -27.18 28.71
CA SER A 244 17.64 -27.49 28.01
C SER A 244 17.46 -27.23 26.51
N LEU A 245 18.16 -26.22 26.01
CA LEU A 245 18.18 -25.87 24.58
C LEU A 245 19.36 -26.55 23.87
N SER A 246 19.19 -26.86 22.59
CA SER A 246 20.31 -27.20 21.73
C SER A 246 21.05 -25.92 21.28
N PRO A 247 22.32 -26.01 20.83
CA PRO A 247 23.04 -24.85 20.31
C PRO A 247 22.30 -24.13 19.17
N GLN A 248 21.60 -24.88 18.32
CA GLN A 248 20.79 -24.31 17.24
C GLN A 248 19.55 -23.57 17.76
N GLN A 249 18.95 -24.06 18.85
CA GLN A 249 17.81 -23.39 19.49
C GLN A 249 18.24 -22.12 20.22
N GLU A 250 19.43 -22.12 20.83
CA GLU A 250 20.04 -20.91 21.42
C GLU A 250 20.31 -19.86 20.35
N GLU A 251 20.92 -20.25 19.23
CA GLU A 251 21.16 -19.36 18.09
C GLU A 251 19.86 -18.83 17.49
N LEU A 252 18.88 -19.71 17.25
CA LEU A 252 17.58 -19.30 16.71
C LEU A 252 16.83 -18.39 17.67
N ASN A 253 16.90 -18.63 18.99
CA ASN A 253 16.31 -17.73 19.98
C ASN A 253 16.97 -16.35 19.95
N SER A 254 18.29 -16.27 19.83
CA SER A 254 19.02 -15.01 19.68
C SER A 254 18.54 -14.22 18.46
N ILE A 255 18.38 -14.90 17.31
CA ILE A 255 17.83 -14.29 16.10
C ILE A 255 16.37 -13.83 16.32
N CYS A 256 15.53 -14.63 16.98
CA CYS A 256 14.15 -14.26 17.27
C CYS A 256 14.05 -13.01 18.16
N PHE A 257 14.90 -12.89 19.18
CA PHE A 257 14.96 -11.69 20.02
C PHE A 257 15.43 -10.47 19.22
N ALA A 258 16.45 -10.63 18.39
CA ALA A 258 16.88 -9.57 17.49
C ALA A 258 15.76 -9.12 16.53
N MET A 259 14.99 -10.07 15.98
CA MET A 259 13.84 -9.75 15.13
C MET A 259 12.78 -8.96 15.89
N LYS A 260 12.41 -9.38 17.11
CA LYS A 260 11.40 -8.71 17.93
C LYS A 260 11.68 -7.22 18.13
N GLU A 261 12.94 -6.86 18.40
CA GLU A 261 13.34 -5.47 18.66
C GLU A 261 13.12 -4.54 17.46
N ILE A 262 13.29 -5.05 16.25
CA ILE A 262 13.14 -4.27 15.00
C ILE A 262 11.83 -4.56 14.25
N ALA A 263 11.04 -5.53 14.70
CA ALA A 263 9.74 -5.88 14.10
C ALA A 263 8.70 -4.78 14.27
N VAL A 264 8.78 -3.96 15.32
CA VAL A 264 7.78 -2.93 15.63
C VAL A 264 7.72 -1.86 14.53
N ILE A 265 6.53 -1.65 13.99
CA ILE A 265 6.26 -0.59 13.01
C ILE A 265 6.10 0.73 13.76
N ARG A 266 6.91 1.72 13.39
CA ARG A 266 6.81 3.06 13.96
C ARG A 266 5.76 3.85 13.20
N PHE A 267 4.77 4.35 13.92
CA PHE A 267 3.76 5.27 13.40
C PHE A 267 4.10 6.71 13.76
N ASN A 268 3.86 7.64 12.84
CA ASN A 268 4.14 9.04 13.11
C ASN A 268 2.96 9.71 13.83
N ALA A 269 3.13 10.02 15.11
CA ALA A 269 2.18 10.83 15.88
C ALA A 269 2.11 12.29 15.38
N ASN A 270 3.16 12.77 14.69
CA ASN A 270 3.30 14.11 14.17
C ASN A 270 3.23 14.13 12.63
N ALA A 271 2.16 13.56 12.06
CA ALA A 271 1.95 13.47 10.62
C ALA A 271 1.92 14.83 9.87
N HIS A 272 1.89 15.95 10.60
CA HIS A 272 1.90 17.30 10.06
C HIS A 272 3.32 17.85 9.79
N LEU A 273 4.39 17.17 10.22
CA LEU A 273 5.78 17.57 9.97
C LEU A 273 6.42 16.63 8.93
N PRO A 274 6.62 17.08 7.67
CA PRO A 274 7.14 16.22 6.59
C PRO A 274 8.50 15.59 6.90
N GLU A 275 9.40 16.31 7.56
CA GLU A 275 10.74 15.81 7.94
C GLU A 275 10.65 14.60 8.88
N LYS A 276 9.76 14.66 9.88
CA LYS A 276 9.54 13.54 10.82
C LYS A 276 8.86 12.34 10.17
N VAL A 277 8.03 12.58 9.16
CA VAL A 277 7.46 11.51 8.32
C VAL A 277 8.57 10.80 7.55
N ALA A 278 9.46 11.56 6.90
CA ALA A 278 10.57 11.01 6.13
C ALA A 278 11.57 10.22 6.99
N GLU A 279 11.93 10.73 8.17
CA GLU A 279 12.78 10.02 9.15
C GLU A 279 12.16 8.67 9.55
N THR A 280 10.85 8.66 9.87
CA THR A 280 10.13 7.45 10.28
C THR A 280 10.07 6.43 9.14
N HIS A 281 9.82 6.87 7.92
CA HIS A 281 9.81 6.02 6.73
C HIS A 281 11.18 5.35 6.52
N THR A 282 12.24 6.16 6.51
CA THR A 282 13.62 5.69 6.32
C THR A 282 14.00 4.64 7.36
N LEU A 283 13.61 4.86 8.62
CA LEU A 283 13.91 3.91 9.67
C LEU A 283 13.10 2.61 9.55
N ASN A 284 11.82 2.69 9.18
CA ASN A 284 11.00 1.52 8.93
C ASN A 284 11.54 0.70 7.74
N GLU A 285 12.01 1.33 6.68
CA GLU A 285 12.67 0.66 5.55
C GLU A 285 13.97 -0.04 5.97
N ALA A 286 14.82 0.63 6.75
CA ALA A 286 16.03 0.03 7.29
C ALA A 286 15.73 -1.19 8.18
N ASN A 287 14.68 -1.10 9.01
CA ASN A 287 14.22 -2.21 9.84
C ASN A 287 13.69 -3.39 9.01
N GLN A 288 12.95 -3.13 7.93
CA GLN A 288 12.48 -4.18 7.03
C GLN A 288 13.65 -4.95 6.41
N LEU A 289 14.67 -4.24 5.92
CA LEU A 289 15.87 -4.88 5.36
C LEU A 289 16.64 -5.68 6.41
N ALA A 290 16.80 -5.12 7.62
CA ALA A 290 17.45 -5.82 8.73
C ALA A 290 16.69 -7.10 9.14
N LEU A 291 15.35 -7.03 9.23
CA LEU A 291 14.49 -8.19 9.47
C LEU A 291 14.62 -9.24 8.36
N PHE A 292 14.65 -8.81 7.10
CA PHE A 292 14.79 -9.71 5.98
C PHE A 292 16.13 -10.46 6.00
N LYS A 293 17.21 -9.78 6.42
CA LYS A 293 18.51 -10.42 6.68
C LYS A 293 18.44 -11.44 7.82
N LEU A 294 17.75 -11.11 8.92
CA LEU A 294 17.53 -12.06 10.02
C LEU A 294 16.70 -13.26 9.58
N TRP A 295 15.69 -13.08 8.72
CA TRP A 295 14.91 -14.18 8.15
C TRP A 295 15.78 -15.14 7.34
N ASN A 296 16.71 -14.62 6.54
CA ASN A 296 17.65 -15.46 5.79
C ASN A 296 18.60 -16.26 6.68
N LYS A 297 18.92 -15.77 7.89
CA LYS A 297 19.65 -16.52 8.92
C LYS A 297 18.76 -17.54 9.65
N ALA A 298 17.53 -17.16 9.98
CA ALA A 298 16.60 -18.00 10.74
C ALA A 298 16.09 -19.20 9.93
N LEU A 299 15.84 -19.03 8.63
CA LEU A 299 15.22 -20.04 7.76
C LEU A 299 15.88 -21.43 7.84
N PRO A 300 17.20 -21.59 7.64
CA PRO A 300 17.83 -22.90 7.72
C PRO A 300 17.75 -23.53 9.12
N LEU A 301 17.72 -22.73 10.19
CA LEU A 301 17.55 -23.21 11.56
C LEU A 301 16.11 -23.64 11.83
N LEU A 302 15.12 -22.88 11.34
CA LEU A 302 13.68 -23.17 11.45
C LEU A 302 13.32 -24.49 10.78
N MET A 303 13.88 -24.78 9.61
CA MET A 303 13.62 -26.04 8.89
C MET A 303 14.13 -27.28 9.63
N GLN A 304 15.04 -27.12 10.58
CA GLN A 304 15.53 -28.20 11.44
C GLN A 304 14.66 -28.38 12.69
N GLN A 305 13.75 -27.45 12.97
CA GLN A 305 12.85 -27.52 14.12
C GLN A 305 11.63 -28.36 13.79
N ARG A 306 11.27 -29.27 14.72
CA ARG A 306 10.10 -30.14 14.57
C ARG A 306 8.77 -29.42 14.80
N PHE A 307 8.78 -28.39 15.63
CA PHE A 307 7.57 -27.72 16.10
C PHE A 307 7.57 -26.26 15.66
N THR A 308 7.13 -26.04 14.44
CA THR A 308 6.92 -24.72 13.84
C THR A 308 5.42 -24.50 13.64
N HIS A 309 4.93 -23.33 14.06
CA HIS A 309 3.55 -22.93 13.88
C HIS A 309 3.43 -21.54 13.26
N TYR A 310 2.33 -21.28 12.59
CA TYR A 310 1.85 -19.97 12.19
C TYR A 310 0.85 -19.46 13.23
N CYS A 311 0.96 -18.19 13.59
CA CYS A 311 -0.02 -17.48 14.40
C CYS A 311 -0.30 -16.11 13.80
N TYR A 312 -1.58 -15.85 13.54
CA TYR A 312 -2.04 -14.51 13.19
C TYR A 312 -2.24 -13.69 14.46
N THR A 313 -1.42 -12.67 14.66
CA THR A 313 -1.24 -12.02 15.97
C THR A 313 -2.23 -10.90 16.26
N TYR A 314 -2.93 -10.40 15.22
CA TYR A 314 -3.77 -9.21 15.28
C TYR A 314 -3.02 -7.99 15.89
N GLY A 315 -1.80 -7.73 15.40
CA GLY A 315 -0.95 -6.66 15.93
C GLY A 315 -0.48 -6.92 17.37
N LEU A 316 -0.01 -8.14 17.64
CA LEU A 316 0.44 -8.63 18.96
C LEU A 316 -0.60 -8.63 20.09
N ARG A 317 -1.87 -8.26 19.84
CA ARG A 317 -2.93 -8.29 20.88
C ARG A 317 -3.09 -9.67 21.51
N ASN A 318 -2.94 -10.72 20.70
CA ASN A 318 -3.07 -12.11 21.14
C ASN A 318 -1.75 -12.72 21.64
N VAL A 319 -0.66 -11.94 21.65
CA VAL A 319 0.65 -12.34 22.18
C VAL A 319 0.77 -11.84 23.62
N THR A 320 -0.29 -12.06 24.41
CA THR A 320 -0.35 -11.76 25.84
C THR A 320 -0.70 -13.05 26.57
N GLY A 321 0.28 -13.62 27.28
CA GLY A 321 0.10 -14.89 28.00
C GLY A 321 0.33 -16.15 27.16
N LYS A 322 -0.55 -17.14 27.32
CA LYS A 322 -0.38 -18.49 26.75
C LYS A 322 -0.90 -18.55 25.31
N PRO A 323 -0.15 -19.13 24.34
CA PRO A 323 -0.65 -19.34 22.99
C PRO A 323 -1.94 -20.17 22.96
N VAL A 324 -2.94 -19.70 22.22
CA VAL A 324 -4.23 -20.37 22.08
C VAL A 324 -4.12 -21.46 21.03
N MET A 325 -4.52 -22.69 21.37
CA MET A 325 -4.31 -23.85 20.51
C MET A 325 -4.98 -23.75 19.14
N ARG A 326 -6.18 -23.14 19.05
CA ARG A 326 -6.89 -22.97 17.78
C ARG A 326 -6.20 -22.02 16.82
N ASP A 327 -5.42 -21.06 17.33
CA ASP A 327 -4.78 -19.99 16.57
C ASP A 327 -3.34 -20.36 16.14
N MET A 328 -2.82 -21.47 16.63
CA MET A 328 -1.50 -22.02 16.31
C MET A 328 -1.64 -23.11 15.25
N LYS A 329 -1.32 -22.80 13.99
CA LYS A 329 -1.41 -23.75 12.86
C LYS A 329 -0.03 -24.31 12.55
N MET A 330 0.14 -25.62 12.41
CA MET A 330 1.43 -26.18 11.99
C MET A 330 1.87 -25.56 10.66
N VAL A 331 3.14 -25.20 10.55
CA VAL A 331 3.71 -24.53 9.38
C VAL A 331 5.00 -25.18 8.97
N GLU A 332 5.25 -25.25 7.67
CA GLU A 332 6.50 -25.73 7.08
C GLU A 332 7.18 -24.60 6.32
N PHE A 333 8.50 -24.64 6.32
CA PHE A 333 9.34 -23.73 5.56
C PHE A 333 10.14 -24.49 4.51
N ALA A 334 10.37 -23.84 3.37
CA ALA A 334 11.07 -24.40 2.24
C ALA A 334 12.33 -23.58 1.91
N MET A 335 13.40 -24.26 1.50
CA MET A 335 14.64 -23.60 1.05
C MET A 335 14.53 -23.09 -0.37
N GLU A 336 13.61 -23.65 -1.16
CA GLU A 336 13.39 -23.25 -2.53
C GLU A 336 13.08 -21.76 -2.63
N VAL A 337 13.77 -21.09 -3.55
CA VAL A 337 13.59 -19.66 -3.80
C VAL A 337 12.46 -19.47 -4.82
N PRO A 338 11.42 -18.68 -4.49
CA PRO A 338 10.43 -18.26 -5.47
C PRO A 338 11.04 -17.34 -6.52
N VAL A 339 10.76 -17.62 -7.79
CA VAL A 339 11.19 -16.81 -8.93
C VAL A 339 10.03 -15.96 -9.40
N LEU A 340 10.21 -14.65 -9.41
CA LEU A 340 9.23 -13.70 -9.94
C LEU A 340 9.31 -13.66 -11.48
N SER A 341 8.15 -13.54 -12.11
CA SER A 341 7.99 -13.33 -13.55
C SER A 341 6.74 -12.49 -13.79
N PHE A 342 6.68 -11.83 -14.93
CA PHE A 342 5.61 -10.88 -15.25
C PHE A 342 4.99 -11.21 -16.60
N VAL A 343 3.71 -10.93 -16.72
CA VAL A 343 2.97 -11.00 -17.99
C VAL A 343 2.32 -9.65 -18.23
N LEU A 344 2.75 -8.96 -19.29
CA LEU A 344 2.13 -7.74 -19.77
C LEU A 344 1.17 -8.09 -20.91
N LYS A 345 -0.12 -7.83 -20.72
CA LYS A 345 -1.18 -8.10 -21.68
C LYS A 345 -1.75 -6.80 -22.24
N ASP A 346 -2.03 -6.78 -23.54
CA ASP A 346 -2.85 -5.76 -24.16
C ASP A 346 -4.35 -6.11 -24.06
N GLU A 347 -5.11 -5.36 -23.25
CA GLU A 347 -6.55 -5.57 -23.04
C GLU A 347 -7.41 -4.61 -23.91
N GLY A 348 -6.83 -3.96 -24.91
CA GLY A 348 -7.51 -3.05 -25.82
C GLY A 348 -7.39 -1.58 -25.41
N ASP A 349 -8.08 -1.14 -24.36
CA ASP A 349 -8.06 0.25 -23.87
C ASP A 349 -7.06 0.52 -22.73
N TYR A 350 -6.49 -0.52 -22.15
CA TYR A 350 -5.43 -0.48 -21.14
C TYR A 350 -4.46 -1.65 -21.30
N TYR A 351 -3.31 -1.57 -20.63
CA TYR A 351 -2.39 -2.68 -20.43
C TYR A 351 -2.59 -3.27 -19.03
N GLU A 352 -2.49 -4.59 -18.89
CA GLU A 352 -2.48 -5.29 -17.60
C GLU A 352 -1.10 -5.95 -17.39
N LEU A 353 -0.38 -5.54 -16.35
CA LEU A 353 0.84 -6.19 -15.88
C LEU A 353 0.50 -7.10 -14.69
N GLU A 354 0.71 -8.40 -14.87
CA GLU A 354 0.40 -9.42 -13.87
C GLU A 354 1.68 -10.03 -13.29
N LEU A 355 1.79 -10.06 -11.96
CA LEU A 355 2.89 -10.72 -11.25
C LEU A 355 2.60 -12.22 -11.10
N LYS A 356 3.59 -13.05 -11.43
CA LYS A 356 3.57 -14.51 -11.32
C LYS A 356 4.79 -14.99 -10.53
N LEU A 357 4.56 -15.91 -9.59
CA LEU A 357 5.64 -16.55 -8.83
C LEU A 357 5.73 -18.03 -9.17
N LYS A 358 6.95 -18.52 -9.39
CA LYS A 358 7.22 -19.94 -9.67
C LYS A 358 8.18 -20.51 -8.63
N VAL A 359 7.94 -21.74 -8.19
CA VAL A 359 8.87 -22.52 -7.37
C VAL A 359 9.16 -23.82 -8.10
N LYS A 360 10.44 -24.11 -8.38
CA LYS A 360 10.85 -25.29 -9.18
C LYS A 360 10.06 -25.43 -10.50
N GLY A 361 9.83 -24.31 -11.17
CA GLY A 361 9.06 -24.24 -12.43
C GLY A 361 7.53 -24.34 -12.29
N LYS A 362 6.99 -24.62 -11.11
CA LYS A 362 5.54 -24.67 -10.85
C LYS A 362 5.03 -23.30 -10.42
N LEU A 363 3.94 -22.84 -11.04
CA LEU A 363 3.30 -21.57 -10.69
C LEU A 363 2.61 -21.67 -9.33
N LEU A 364 2.82 -20.69 -8.46
CA LEU A 364 2.09 -20.53 -7.21
C LEU A 364 0.77 -19.79 -7.46
N HIS A 365 -0.31 -20.27 -6.84
CA HIS A 365 -1.58 -19.56 -6.82
C HIS A 365 -1.60 -18.61 -5.62
N LEU A 366 -1.33 -17.33 -5.86
CA LEU A 366 -1.28 -16.31 -4.81
C LEU A 366 -2.69 -15.89 -4.39
N ASN A 367 -2.87 -15.62 -3.10
CA ASN A 367 -4.09 -15.03 -2.54
C ASN A 367 -3.69 -13.78 -1.72
N THR A 368 -4.52 -12.73 -1.75
CA THR A 368 -4.33 -11.52 -0.94
C THR A 368 -4.48 -11.76 0.56
N ASP A 369 -5.27 -12.75 0.97
CA ASP A 369 -5.58 -13.01 2.38
C ASP A 369 -4.45 -13.74 3.15
N GLN A 370 -3.47 -14.27 2.43
CA GLN A 370 -2.41 -15.13 2.97
C GLN A 370 -1.05 -14.66 2.51
N LEU A 371 -0.72 -13.45 2.92
CA LEU A 371 0.55 -12.82 2.57
C LEU A 371 1.32 -12.42 3.81
N SER A 372 2.62 -12.45 3.63
CA SER A 372 3.59 -11.90 4.56
C SER A 372 4.52 -11.00 3.77
N LEU A 373 5.10 -10.00 4.42
CA LEU A 373 6.01 -9.07 3.76
C LEU A 373 7.15 -9.82 3.07
N PHE A 374 7.83 -10.74 3.77
CA PHE A 374 9.04 -11.40 3.28
C PHE A 374 8.82 -12.80 2.70
N LEU A 375 7.69 -13.44 3.04
CA LEU A 375 7.41 -14.82 2.69
C LEU A 375 6.12 -14.94 1.89
N VAL A 376 6.08 -15.92 1.01
CA VAL A 376 4.91 -16.26 0.18
C VAL A 376 4.53 -17.71 0.39
N CYS A 377 3.25 -18.03 0.21
CA CYS A 377 2.76 -19.41 0.15
C CYS A 377 1.81 -19.58 -1.03
N ASP A 378 1.55 -20.84 -1.39
CA ASP A 378 0.50 -21.18 -2.35
C ASP A 378 -0.84 -21.22 -1.61
N SER A 379 -1.89 -20.62 -2.18
CA SER A 379 -3.27 -20.76 -1.66
C SER A 379 -3.72 -22.22 -1.53
N ALA A 380 -3.21 -23.12 -2.37
CA ALA A 380 -3.48 -24.56 -2.24
C ALA A 380 -2.71 -25.22 -1.09
N LYS A 381 -1.62 -24.60 -0.62
CA LYS A 381 -0.79 -25.05 0.51
C LYS A 381 -0.48 -23.86 1.44
N PRO A 382 -1.48 -23.35 2.16
CA PRO A 382 -1.42 -22.05 2.85
C PRO A 382 -0.42 -22.00 4.02
N TYR A 383 0.13 -23.14 4.43
CA TYR A 383 1.08 -23.27 5.54
C TYR A 383 2.45 -23.78 5.10
N LEU A 384 2.75 -23.79 3.79
CA LEU A 384 4.10 -24.02 3.27
C LEU A 384 4.66 -22.71 2.74
N TRP A 385 5.61 -22.13 3.47
CA TRP A 385 6.12 -20.79 3.22
C TRP A 385 7.51 -20.81 2.58
N TYR A 386 7.69 -19.90 1.63
CA TYR A 386 8.93 -19.68 0.90
C TYR A 386 9.41 -18.26 1.15
N LEU A 387 10.66 -18.12 1.58
CA LEU A 387 11.30 -16.81 1.78
C LEU A 387 11.78 -16.26 0.43
N LEU A 388 11.44 -15.01 0.13
CA LEU A 388 11.93 -14.29 -1.05
C LEU A 388 13.45 -14.07 -0.97
N GLU A 389 14.11 -13.77 -2.09
CA GLU A 389 15.57 -13.76 -2.17
C GLU A 389 16.19 -12.36 -2.08
N ALA A 390 15.52 -11.34 -2.62
CA ALA A 390 16.02 -9.97 -2.65
C ALA A 390 15.06 -8.97 -2.00
N GLU A 391 15.58 -7.80 -1.63
CA GLU A 391 14.78 -6.68 -1.14
C GLU A 391 13.72 -6.23 -2.15
N MET A 392 14.13 -6.10 -3.41
CA MET A 392 13.23 -5.76 -4.51
C MET A 392 12.10 -6.79 -4.66
N ASP A 393 12.38 -8.09 -4.46
CA ASP A 393 11.38 -9.14 -4.62
C ASP A 393 10.22 -8.95 -3.64
N TYR A 394 10.52 -8.69 -2.36
CA TYR A 394 9.49 -8.51 -1.34
C TYR A 394 8.75 -7.18 -1.50
N LYS A 395 9.43 -6.12 -1.92
CA LYS A 395 8.80 -4.83 -2.24
C LYS A 395 7.82 -4.96 -3.41
N LEU A 396 8.20 -5.67 -4.47
CA LEU A 396 7.35 -5.94 -5.62
C LEU A 396 6.16 -6.81 -5.22
N VAL A 397 6.38 -7.95 -4.56
CA VAL A 397 5.27 -8.83 -4.12
C VAL A 397 4.29 -8.07 -3.22
N TRP A 398 4.80 -7.25 -2.29
CA TRP A 398 3.98 -6.44 -1.40
C TRP A 398 3.21 -5.32 -2.11
N PHE A 399 3.79 -4.71 -3.14
CA PHE A 399 3.07 -3.74 -3.97
C PHE A 399 1.96 -4.41 -4.77
N PHE A 400 2.29 -5.50 -5.47
CA PHE A 400 1.35 -6.22 -6.32
C PHE A 400 0.21 -6.87 -5.50
N SER A 401 0.45 -7.28 -4.26
CA SER A 401 -0.62 -7.83 -3.42
C SER A 401 -1.76 -6.86 -3.14
N LYS A 402 -1.46 -5.56 -3.02
CA LYS A 402 -2.44 -4.49 -2.79
C LYS A 402 -3.40 -4.31 -3.97
N VAL A 403 -3.01 -4.83 -5.14
CA VAL A 403 -3.74 -4.72 -6.39
C VAL A 403 -4.13 -6.08 -6.96
N ASN A 404 -4.25 -7.09 -6.10
CA ASN A 404 -4.60 -8.48 -6.48
C ASN A 404 -3.68 -9.05 -7.57
N PHE A 405 -2.39 -8.76 -7.44
CA PHE A 405 -1.30 -9.18 -8.33
C PHE A 405 -1.40 -8.68 -9.76
N LYS A 406 -2.21 -7.64 -10.01
CA LYS A 406 -2.48 -7.07 -11.33
C LYS A 406 -2.50 -5.55 -11.28
N VAL A 407 -1.60 -4.93 -12.05
CA VAL A 407 -1.60 -3.48 -12.26
C VAL A 407 -2.16 -3.21 -13.65
N GLN A 408 -3.08 -2.25 -13.74
CA GLN A 408 -3.77 -1.90 -14.98
C GLN A 408 -3.47 -0.43 -15.30
N VAL A 409 -3.07 -0.13 -16.52
CA VAL A 409 -2.69 1.24 -16.92
C VAL A 409 -3.37 1.60 -18.24
N ILE A 410 -4.14 2.68 -18.25
CA ILE A 410 -4.77 3.18 -19.47
C ILE A 410 -3.68 3.50 -20.51
N LYS A 411 -3.86 3.05 -21.75
CA LYS A 411 -2.82 3.15 -22.80
C LYS A 411 -2.27 4.56 -23.01
N GLY A 412 -3.12 5.57 -22.87
CA GLY A 412 -2.73 6.97 -22.99
C GLY A 412 -1.64 7.43 -22.01
N TYR A 413 -1.44 6.70 -20.91
CA TYR A 413 -0.44 7.00 -19.87
C TYR A 413 0.70 6.01 -19.81
N TYR A 414 0.63 4.91 -20.56
CA TYR A 414 1.62 3.84 -20.46
C TYR A 414 3.04 4.34 -20.76
N ARG A 415 3.23 4.99 -21.91
CA ARG A 415 4.54 5.42 -22.40
C ARG A 415 5.23 6.40 -21.43
N GLU A 416 4.49 7.34 -20.88
CA GLU A 416 5.04 8.40 -20.04
C GLU A 416 5.23 7.97 -18.57
N PHE A 417 4.31 7.16 -18.03
CA PHE A 417 4.25 6.91 -16.59
C PHE A 417 4.54 5.46 -16.16
N PHE A 418 4.57 4.49 -17.09
CA PHE A 418 4.64 3.07 -16.72
C PHE A 418 5.66 2.25 -17.53
N GLU A 419 5.95 2.62 -18.77
CA GLU A 419 6.90 1.90 -19.63
C GLU A 419 8.28 1.78 -18.96
N GLY A 420 8.81 2.87 -18.41
CA GLY A 420 10.10 2.86 -17.70
C GLY A 420 10.13 1.92 -16.49
N PHE A 421 9.00 1.75 -15.79
CA PHE A 421 8.89 0.77 -14.71
C PHE A 421 8.91 -0.66 -15.25
N VAL A 422 8.15 -0.95 -16.32
CA VAL A 422 8.14 -2.27 -16.97
C VAL A 422 9.54 -2.62 -17.51
N GLU A 423 10.24 -1.66 -18.10
CA GLU A 423 11.61 -1.82 -18.56
C GLU A 423 12.57 -2.10 -17.41
N GLY A 424 12.45 -1.37 -16.30
CA GLY A 424 13.23 -1.60 -15.08
C GLY A 424 13.01 -3.01 -14.52
N VAL A 425 11.75 -3.46 -14.44
CA VAL A 425 11.40 -4.85 -14.07
C VAL A 425 12.03 -5.84 -15.07
N GLY A 426 11.97 -5.56 -16.36
CA GLY A 426 12.52 -6.41 -17.42
C GLY A 426 14.03 -6.57 -17.41
N ARG A 427 14.77 -5.72 -16.68
CA ARG A 427 16.22 -5.89 -16.48
C ARG A 427 16.56 -7.04 -15.53
N TRP A 428 15.66 -7.33 -14.59
CA TRP A 428 15.91 -8.27 -13.49
C TRP A 428 15.03 -9.52 -13.54
N TYR A 429 13.88 -9.45 -14.21
CA TYR A 429 12.88 -10.51 -14.24
C TYR A 429 12.39 -10.82 -15.66
N GLU A 430 11.90 -12.04 -15.87
CA GLU A 430 11.21 -12.41 -17.11
C GLU A 430 9.92 -11.59 -17.27
N VAL A 431 9.79 -10.83 -18.36
CA VAL A 431 8.56 -10.12 -18.73
C VAL A 431 8.05 -10.67 -20.07
N LYS A 432 6.98 -11.47 -20.03
CA LYS A 432 6.30 -11.93 -21.25
C LYS A 432 5.35 -10.85 -21.73
N ARG A 433 5.46 -10.47 -23.00
CA ARG A 433 4.52 -9.55 -23.67
C ARG A 433 3.55 -10.37 -24.50
N GLY A 434 2.25 -10.15 -24.31
CA GLY A 434 1.18 -10.92 -24.95
C GLY A 434 0.04 -10.05 -25.43
#